data_AF-A0A6I7P8F8-F1
#
_entry.id   AF-A0A6I7P8F8-F1
#
_cell.length_a   1.000
_cell.length_b   1.000
_cell.length_c   1.000
_cell.angle_alpha   90.00
_cell.angle_beta   90.00
_cell.angle_gamma   90.00
#
_symmetry.space_group_name_H-M   'P 1'
#
loop_
_entity.id
_entity.type
_entity.pdbx_description
1 polymer ?
#
loop_
_entity_poly.entity_id
_entity_poly.type
_entity_poly.pdbx_seq_one_letter_code
_entity_poly.pdbx_strand_id
1 'polypeptide(L)' 'FRLVREEGLILGGSSGINIAGAIRVAKELGPGHTIVTILCDYGTRYQSKLFNPAFLQEKGLPTPDWLA' A
#
# COMPACT_ATOMS: atom_id res chain seq x y z
N PHE A 1 4.76 1.54 1.12
CA PHE A 1 5.88 0.75 0.55
C PHE A 1 6.26 -0.50 1.36
N ARG A 2 6.04 -0.55 2.68
CA ARG A 2 6.34 -1.73 3.53
C ARG A 2 5.91 -3.09 2.97
N LEU A 3 4.69 -3.20 2.43
CA LEU A 3 4.15 -4.46 1.90
C LEU A 3 5.03 -5.13 0.83
N VAL A 4 5.72 -4.33 0.01
CA VAL A 4 6.67 -4.85 -0.99
C VAL A 4 7.90 -5.46 -0.31
N ARG A 5 8.44 -4.78 0.70
CA ARG A 5 9.68 -5.19 1.36
C ARG A 5 9.49 -6.32 2.35
N GLU A 6 8.42 -6.27 3.11
CA GLU A 6 8.19 -7.17 4.24
C GLU A 6 7.39 -8.41 3.82
N GLU A 7 6.54 -8.30 2.80
CA GLU A 7 5.61 -9.36 2.40
C GLU A 7 5.71 -9.76 0.92
N GLY A 8 6.57 -9.11 0.12
CA GLY A 8 6.78 -9.43 -1.29
C GLY A 8 5.60 -9.08 -2.22
N LEU A 9 4.61 -8.31 -1.73
CA LEU A 9 3.40 -7.97 -2.49
C LEU A 9 3.51 -6.58 -3.12
N ILE A 10 3.56 -6.54 -4.46
CA ILE A 10 3.60 -5.31 -5.24
C ILE A 10 2.20 -4.98 -5.76
N LEU A 11 1.52 -4.05 -5.11
CA LEU A 11 0.09 -3.76 -5.35
C LEU A 11 -0.18 -2.31 -5.77
N GLY A 12 -1.34 -2.10 -6.39
CA GLY A 12 -1.87 -0.77 -6.72
C GLY A 12 -2.29 0.04 -5.49
N GLY A 13 -2.59 1.32 -5.74
CA GLY A 13 -2.93 2.28 -4.68
C GLY A 13 -4.23 1.94 -3.93
N SER A 14 -5.24 1.40 -4.62
CA SER A 14 -6.52 0.99 -4.02
C SER A 14 -6.33 -0.11 -2.97
N SER A 15 -5.46 -1.09 -3.22
CA SER A 15 -5.11 -2.13 -2.24
C SER A 15 -4.51 -1.52 -0.97
N GLY A 16 -3.69 -0.47 -1.10
CA GLY A 16 -3.16 0.26 0.05
C GLY A 16 -4.25 0.94 0.89
N ILE A 17 -5.25 1.54 0.24
CA ILE A 17 -6.42 2.13 0.91
C ILE A 17 -7.24 1.05 1.62
N ASN A 18 -7.49 -0.06 0.94
CA ASN A 18 -8.23 -1.21 1.47
C ASN A 18 -7.58 -1.81 2.72
N ILE A 19 -6.25 -2.00 2.71
CA ILE A 19 -5.49 -2.48 3.87
C ILE A 19 -5.55 -1.48 5.02
N ALA A 20 -5.39 -0.18 4.74
CA ALA A 20 -5.50 0.85 5.77
C ALA A 20 -6.90 0.87 6.43
N GLY A 21 -7.96 0.67 5.64
CA GLY A 21 -9.32 0.48 6.14
C GLY A 21 -9.47 -0.78 6.99
N ALA A 22 -8.97 -1.92 6.51
CA ALA A 22 -9.03 -3.19 7.23
C ALA A 22 -8.32 -3.12 8.60
N ILE A 23 -7.16 -2.45 8.67
CA ILE A 23 -6.44 -2.22 9.93
C ILE A 23 -7.27 -1.37 10.90
N ARG A 24 -7.98 -0.33 10.42
CA ARG A 24 -8.85 0.51 11.26
C ARG A 24 -10.03 -0.30 11.80
N VAL A 25 -10.72 -1.06 10.95
CA VAL A 25 -11.83 -1.94 11.36
C VAL A 25 -11.35 -2.99 12.38
N ALA A 26 -10.17 -3.59 12.17
CA ALA A 26 -9.61 -4.55 13.11
C ALA A 26 -9.34 -3.92 14.50
N LYS A 27 -8.90 -2.66 14.54
CA LYS A 27 -8.69 -1.92 15.79
C LYS A 27 -10.01 -1.57 16.49
N GLU A 28 -11.05 -1.24 15.73
CA GLU A 28 -12.39 -0.90 16.26
C GLU A 28 -13.11 -2.14 16.84
N LEU A 29 -13.02 -3.29 16.17
CA LEU A 29 -13.64 -4.54 16.62
C LEU A 29 -12.85 -5.22 17.76
N GLY A 30 -11.54 -4.96 17.84
CA GLY A 30 -10.66 -5.58 18.81
C GLY A 30 -10.22 -7.02 18.43
N PRO A 31 -9.34 -7.64 19.24
CA PRO A 31 -8.74 -8.93 18.94
C PRO A 31 -9.77 -10.06 18.79
N GLY A 32 -9.43 -11.09 18.00
CA GLY A 32 -10.26 -12.28 17.81
C GLY A 32 -11.19 -12.26 16.60
N HIS A 33 -11.23 -11.16 15.84
CA HIS A 33 -12.02 -11.03 14.62
C HIS A 33 -11.19 -11.32 13.36
N THR A 34 -11.84 -11.88 12.34
CA THR A 34 -11.24 -12.07 11.00
C THR A 34 -11.74 -10.99 10.06
N ILE A 35 -10.82 -10.21 9.50
CA ILE A 35 -11.13 -9.15 8.54
C ILE A 35 -10.63 -9.56 7.16
N VAL A 36 -11.49 -9.42 6.15
CA VAL A 36 -11.15 -9.67 4.75
C VAL A 36 -11.24 -8.35 3.98
N THR A 37 -10.28 -8.12 3.08
CA THR A 37 -10.28 -6.98 2.16
C THR A 37 -9.74 -7.39 0.79
N ILE A 38 -9.89 -6.53 -0.21
CA ILE A 38 -9.55 -6.84 -1.60
C ILE A 38 -8.20 -6.25 -1.98
N LEU A 39 -7.34 -7.08 -2.59
CA LEU A 39 -6.12 -6.65 -3.28
C LEU A 39 -6.43 -6.58 -4.78
N CYS A 40 -6.67 -5.36 -5.27
CA CYS A 40 -7.35 -5.15 -6.55
C CYS A 40 -6.50 -5.55 -7.77
N ASP A 41 -5.25 -5.14 -7.79
CA ASP A 41 -4.33 -5.39 -8.89
C ASP A 41 -2.84 -5.18 -8.50
N TYR A 42 -1.95 -5.50 -9.44
CA TYR A 42 -0.51 -5.34 -9.28
C TYR A 42 -0.04 -3.90 -9.43
N GLY A 43 0.92 -3.52 -8.58
CA GLY A 43 1.53 -2.18 -8.56
C GLY A 43 2.37 -1.85 -9.80
N THR A 44 2.77 -2.86 -10.57
CA THR A 44 3.58 -2.71 -11.80
C THR A 44 2.91 -1.81 -12.84
N ARG A 45 1.57 -1.79 -12.89
CA ARG A 45 0.79 -0.91 -13.78
C ARG A 45 0.94 0.57 -13.45
N TYR A 46 1.37 0.89 -12.23
CA TYR A 46 1.46 2.25 -11.71
C TYR A 46 2.91 2.73 -11.54
N GLN A 47 3.88 2.03 -12.16
CA GLN A 47 5.31 2.30 -12.00
C GLN A 47 5.70 3.75 -12.33
N SER A 48 5.11 4.33 -13.37
CA SER A 48 5.43 5.70 -13.82
C SER A 48 5.03 6.80 -12.84
N LYS A 49 4.17 6.49 -11.86
CA LYS A 49 3.67 7.43 -10.85
C LYS A 49 3.87 6.89 -9.42
N LEU A 50 3.06 5.91 -9.01
CA LEU A 50 3.01 5.40 -7.63
C LEU A 50 4.33 4.83 -7.12
N PHE A 51 5.21 4.37 -8.03
CA PHE A 51 6.55 3.88 -7.70
C PHE A 51 7.67 4.71 -8.38
N ASN A 52 7.39 5.97 -8.72
CA ASN A 52 8.36 6.90 -9.29
C ASN A 52 8.79 7.94 -8.24
N PRO A 53 10.05 7.92 -7.76
CA PRO A 53 10.53 8.85 -6.75
C PRO A 53 10.34 10.33 -7.11
N ALA A 54 10.61 10.72 -8.36
CA ALA A 54 10.48 12.10 -8.81
C ALA A 54 9.01 12.58 -8.75
N PHE A 55 8.09 11.74 -9.23
CA PHE A 55 6.66 12.04 -9.15
C PHE A 55 6.17 12.13 -7.69
N LEU A 56 6.60 11.21 -6.83
CA LEU A 56 6.22 11.20 -5.42
C LEU A 56 6.76 12.44 -4.69
N GLN A 57 8.02 12.82 -4.93
CA GLN A 57 8.63 14.03 -4.36
C GLN A 57 7.92 15.30 -4.83
N GLU A 58 7.59 15.41 -6.13
CA GLU A 58 6.81 16.54 -6.67
C GLU A 58 5.46 16.68 -5.97
N LYS A 59 4.85 15.57 -5.54
CA LYS A 59 3.58 15.55 -4.80
C LYS A 59 3.75 15.61 -3.27
N GLY A 60 4.97 15.73 -2.74
CA GLY A 60 5.23 15.72 -1.31
C GLY A 60 4.87 14.40 -0.63
N LEU A 61 4.87 13.29 -1.38
CA LEU A 61 4.54 11.95 -0.90
C LEU A 61 5.81 11.19 -0.46
N PRO A 62 5.68 10.24 0.48
CA PRO A 62 6.80 9.37 0.86
C PRO A 62 7.36 8.64 -0.36
N THR A 63 8.68 8.45 -0.41
CA THR A 63 9.35 7.64 -1.44
C THR A 63 9.77 6.27 -0.87
N PRO A 64 9.75 5.21 -1.69
CA PRO A 64 10.34 3.94 -1.31
C PRO A 64 11.86 4.09 -1.22
N ASP A 65 12.43 3.69 -0.08
CA ASP A 65 13.85 3.87 0.25
C ASP A 65 14.79 2.92 -0.52
N TRP A 66 14.28 1.93 -1.24
CA TRP A 66 15.08 1.11 -2.17
C TRP A 66 15.11 1.68 -3.60
N LEU A 67 14.31 2.72 -3.87
CA LEU A 67 14.30 3.43 -5.15
C LEU A 67 14.88 4.84 -5.02
N ALA A 68 15.30 5.24 -3.81
CA ALA A 68 15.88 6.54 -3.52
C ALA A 68 17.35 6.60 -3.94
#